data_AF-A0A8S1HJW4-F1
#
_entry.id   AF-A0A8S1HJW4-F1
#
_cell.length_a   1.000
_cell.length_b   1.000
_cell.length_c   1.000
_cell.angle_alpha   90.00
_cell.angle_beta   90.00
_cell.angle_gamma   90.00
#
_symmetry.space_group_name_H-M   'P 1'
#
loop_
_entity.id
_entity.type
_entity.pdbx_description
1 polymer ?
#
loop_
_entity_poly.entity_id
_entity_poly.type
_entity_poly.pdbx_seq_one_letter_code
_entity_poly.pdbx_strand_id
1 'polypeptide(L)'
;MGSHSFIKKTRNGIDAETYPLYGSGSHFAANTCVDNGIKEFLKLLQFLQRELKDRNPDFNAPFRIHTDRLIDNGVEYKAVMMLNVESRWTRAMSMMLIDLKVAIAQCISLRSPA
;
A
#
# COMPACT_ATOMS: atom_id res chain seq x y z
N MET A 1 14.80 -3.58 -12.24
CA MET A 1 13.84 -3.57 -11.11
C MET A 1 13.66 -4.98 -10.60
N GLY A 2 13.59 -5.12 -9.29
CA GLY A 2 13.66 -6.32 -8.48
C GLY A 2 13.55 -5.80 -7.06
N SER A 3 14.60 -5.90 -6.25
CA SER A 3 14.64 -5.27 -4.91
C SER A 3 14.67 -3.72 -4.90
N HIS A 4 14.64 -3.05 -6.06
CA HIS A 4 14.72 -1.59 -6.22
C HIS A 4 13.51 -1.00 -6.95
N SER A 5 12.31 -1.47 -6.60
CA SER A 5 11.05 -1.01 -7.19
C SER A 5 10.69 0.43 -6.76
N PHE A 6 9.95 1.14 -7.59
CA PHE A 6 9.48 2.50 -7.32
C PHE A 6 8.15 2.78 -7.99
N ILE A 7 7.43 3.79 -7.51
CA ILE A 7 6.19 4.31 -8.11
C ILE A 7 6.52 5.62 -8.83
N LYS A 8 6.06 5.75 -10.06
CA LYS A 8 6.11 7.01 -10.81
C LYS A 8 4.73 7.64 -10.84
N LYS A 9 4.64 8.90 -10.43
CA LYS A 9 3.43 9.70 -10.57
C LYS A 9 3.58 10.59 -11.79
N THR A 10 2.67 10.41 -12.74
CA THR A 10 2.65 11.17 -13.97
C THR A 10 1.69 12.35 -13.86
N ARG A 11 2.05 13.48 -14.48
CA ARG A 11 1.17 14.64 -14.68
C ARG A 11 1.24 15.00 -16.16
N ASN A 12 0.09 15.00 -16.83
CA ASN A 12 0.00 15.25 -18.28
C ASN A 12 0.89 14.33 -19.13
N GLY A 13 1.02 13.05 -18.75
CA GLY A 13 1.84 12.07 -19.46
C GLY A 13 3.35 12.17 -19.21
N ILE A 14 3.80 13.12 -18.39
CA ILE A 14 5.22 13.30 -18.03
C ILE A 14 5.43 12.80 -16.60
N ASP A 15 6.53 12.06 -16.38
CA ASP A 15 6.96 11.65 -15.04
C ASP A 15 7.27 12.90 -14.20
N ALA A 16 6.43 13.16 -13.18
CA ALA A 16 6.57 14.35 -12.34
C ALA A 16 7.31 14.03 -11.04
N GLU A 17 6.98 12.90 -10.41
CA GLU A 17 7.52 12.51 -9.10
C GLU A 17 7.81 11.00 -9.10
N THR A 18 8.92 10.61 -8.46
CA THR A 18 9.30 9.20 -8.28
C THR A 18 9.41 8.89 -6.80
N TYR A 19 8.78 7.79 -6.39
CA TYR A 19 8.67 7.36 -5.01
C TYR A 19 9.32 5.97 -4.85
N PRO A 20 10.51 5.87 -4.24
CA PRO A 20 11.17 4.59 -4.05
C PRO A 20 10.42 3.71 -3.03
N LEU A 21 10.41 2.40 -3.28
CA LEU A 21 9.86 1.37 -2.38
C LEU A 21 10.97 0.53 -1.74
N TYR A 22 12.19 1.06 -1.69
CA TYR A 22 13.36 0.41 -1.12
C TYR A 22 14.18 1.41 -0.30
N GLY A 23 14.76 0.93 0.81
CA GLY A 23 15.66 1.72 1.66
C GLY A 23 17.12 1.37 1.39
N SER A 24 18.03 2.32 1.67
CA SER A 24 19.48 2.15 1.54
C SER A 24 20.16 1.71 2.86
N GLY A 25 19.40 1.37 3.89
CA GLY A 25 19.90 0.88 5.19
C GLY A 25 20.31 1.97 6.20
N SER A 26 20.24 3.26 5.84
CA SER A 26 20.46 4.36 6.79
C SER A 26 19.15 4.84 7.41
N HIS A 27 19.05 4.76 8.73
CA HIS A 27 17.82 4.95 9.52
C HIS A 27 17.14 6.33 9.41
N PHE A 28 17.79 7.38 8.89
CA PHE A 28 17.27 8.75 8.98
C PHE A 28 16.79 9.34 7.65
N ALA A 29 17.58 9.27 6.58
CA ALA A 29 17.21 9.85 5.29
C ALA A 29 16.44 8.88 4.37
N ALA A 30 16.74 7.58 4.45
CA ALA A 30 16.07 6.56 3.64
C ALA A 30 14.60 6.39 4.05
N ASN A 31 14.29 6.56 5.34
CA ASN A 31 12.96 6.35 5.88
C ASN A 31 11.94 7.30 5.26
N THR A 32 12.24 8.60 5.14
CA THR A 32 11.28 9.58 4.58
C THR A 32 10.94 9.29 3.12
N CYS A 33 11.91 8.85 2.32
CA CYS A 33 11.70 8.51 0.91
C CYS A 33 10.84 7.25 0.76
N VAL A 34 11.16 6.20 1.53
CA VAL A 34 10.38 4.94 1.54
C VAL A 34 8.98 5.19 2.09
N ASP A 35 8.85 5.97 3.16
CA ASP A 35 7.57 6.31 3.77
C ASP A 35 6.64 7.01 2.78
N ASN A 36 7.18 7.90 1.95
CA ASN A 36 6.41 8.52 0.88
C ASN A 36 6.00 7.50 -0.20
N GLY A 37 6.89 6.56 -0.55
CA GLY A 37 6.54 5.44 -1.43
C GLY A 37 5.45 4.54 -0.87
N ILE A 38 5.51 4.18 0.40
CA ILE A 38 4.48 3.39 1.07
C ILE A 38 3.14 4.13 1.11
N LYS A 39 3.14 5.44 1.37
CA LYS A 39 1.91 6.26 1.29
C LYS A 39 1.29 6.23 -0.11
N GLU A 40 2.09 6.39 -1.15
CA GLU A 40 1.58 6.30 -2.53
C GLU A 40 1.11 4.87 -2.86
N PHE A 41 1.80 3.84 -2.36
CA PHE A 41 1.36 2.45 -2.53
C PHE A 41 0.00 2.20 -1.86
N LEU A 42 -0.20 2.67 -0.63
CA LEU A 42 -1.48 2.54 0.07
C LEU A 42 -2.63 3.25 -0.65
N LYS A 43 -2.37 4.41 -1.28
CA LYS A 43 -3.36 5.09 -2.12
C LYS A 43 -3.76 4.22 -3.32
N LEU A 44 -2.79 3.60 -3.99
CA LEU A 44 -3.05 2.69 -5.12
C LEU A 44 -3.80 1.43 -4.67
N LEU A 45 -3.45 0.87 -3.50
CA LEU A 45 -4.14 -0.29 -2.93
C LEU A 45 -5.59 0.06 -2.56
N GLN A 46 -5.82 1.21 -1.92
CA GLN A 46 -7.16 1.70 -1.61
C GLN A 46 -8.00 1.94 -2.88
N PHE A 47 -7.38 2.49 -3.94
CA PHE A 47 -8.02 2.63 -5.24
C PHE A 47 -8.44 1.27 -5.81
N LEU A 48 -7.53 0.28 -5.82
CA LEU A 48 -7.84 -1.07 -6.27
C LEU A 48 -8.98 -1.69 -5.45
N GLN A 49 -8.95 -1.57 -4.12
CA GLN A 49 -10.02 -2.08 -3.25
C GLN A 49 -11.38 -1.47 -3.60
N ARG A 50 -11.43 -0.18 -3.95
CA ARG A 50 -12.66 0.50 -4.38
C ARG A 50 -13.16 -0.05 -5.71
N GLU A 51 -12.29 -0.15 -6.72
CA GLU A 51 -12.65 -0.73 -8.02
C GLU A 51 -13.14 -2.17 -7.90
N LEU A 52 -12.56 -2.96 -7.00
CA LEU A 52 -13.01 -4.33 -6.73
C LEU A 52 -14.37 -4.36 -6.03
N LYS A 53 -14.64 -3.42 -5.11
CA LYS A 53 -15.95 -3.25 -4.46
C LYS A 53 -17.03 -2.86 -5.46
N ASP A 54 -16.71 -1.95 -6.38
CA ASP A 54 -17.65 -1.48 -7.40
C ASP A 54 -18.02 -2.60 -8.38
N ARG A 55 -17.08 -3.52 -8.67
CA ARG A 55 -17.32 -4.71 -9.51
C ARG A 55 -17.97 -5.88 -8.76
N ASN A 56 -17.68 -6.02 -7.47
CA ASN A 56 -18.26 -7.03 -6.60
C ASN A 56 -18.71 -6.38 -5.28
N PRO A 57 -20.01 -6.08 -5.12
CA PRO A 57 -20.54 -5.48 -3.91
C PRO A 57 -20.29 -6.30 -2.64
N ASP A 58 -20.05 -7.60 -2.75
CA ASP A 58 -19.75 -8.48 -1.60
C ASP A 58 -18.27 -8.48 -1.22
N PHE A 59 -17.39 -7.92 -2.06
CA PHE A 59 -15.97 -7.76 -1.74
C PHE A 59 -15.83 -6.85 -0.52
N ASN A 60 -15.08 -7.28 0.49
CA ASN A 60 -14.74 -6.45 1.63
C ASN A 60 -13.25 -6.60 1.92
N ALA A 61 -12.52 -5.49 1.85
CA ALA A 61 -11.14 -5.45 2.29
C ALA A 61 -11.08 -5.71 3.81
N PRO A 62 -10.18 -6.60 4.29
CA PRO A 62 -10.04 -6.88 5.71
C PRO A 62 -9.73 -5.64 6.55
N PHE A 63 -8.88 -4.75 6.05
CA PHE A 63 -8.46 -3.56 6.77
C PHE A 63 -8.88 -2.29 6.04
N ARG A 64 -9.29 -1.29 6.83
CA ARG A 64 -9.60 0.03 6.28
C ARG A 64 -8.30 0.83 6.17
N ILE A 65 -7.97 1.25 4.95
CA ILE A 65 -6.87 2.19 4.70
C ILE A 65 -7.37 3.62 4.89
N HIS A 66 -6.63 4.44 5.63
CA HIS A 66 -6.84 5.89 5.74
C HIS A 66 -5.48 6.59 5.72
N THR A 67 -5.25 7.42 4.70
CA THR A 67 -3.98 8.13 4.46
C THR A 67 -2.76 7.22 4.46
N ASP A 68 -2.07 7.16 5.59
CA ASP A 68 -0.81 6.47 5.86
C ASP A 68 -0.98 5.37 6.93
N ARG A 69 -2.23 4.96 7.17
CA ARG A 69 -2.62 4.07 8.27
C ARG A 69 -3.54 2.97 7.79
N LEU A 70 -3.44 1.84 8.46
CA LEU A 70 -4.41 0.76 8.37
C LEU A 70 -5.10 0.59 9.73
N ILE A 71 -6.41 0.36 9.68
CA ILE A 71 -7.26 0.26 10.87
C ILE A 71 -7.68 -1.20 11.06
N ASP A 72 -7.40 -1.74 12.23
CA ASP A 72 -7.79 -3.09 12.68
C ASP A 72 -8.62 -2.96 13.95
N ASN A 73 -9.92 -3.30 13.89
CA ASN A 73 -10.82 -3.25 15.05
C ASN A 73 -10.79 -1.92 15.82
N GLY A 74 -10.69 -0.79 15.11
CA GLY A 74 -10.62 0.56 15.70
C GLY A 74 -9.22 1.02 16.12
N VAL A 75 -8.20 0.15 16.06
CA VAL A 75 -6.82 0.51 16.34
C VAL A 75 -6.10 0.91 15.06
N GLU A 76 -5.46 2.08 15.08
CA GLU A 76 -4.70 2.60 13.95
C GLU A 76 -3.23 2.16 13.97
N TYR A 77 -2.75 1.64 12.85
CA TYR A 77 -1.35 1.29 12.63
C TYR A 77 -0.78 2.14 11.49
N LYS A 78 0.21 2.97 11.80
CA LYS A 78 0.95 3.75 10.81
C LYS A 78 1.86 2.85 9.98
N ALA A 79 1.79 2.99 8.67
CA ALA A 79 2.65 2.30 7.70
C ALA A 79 3.97 3.04 7.43
N VAL A 80 4.16 4.18 8.08
CA VAL A 80 5.36 5.04 8.02
C VAL A 80 6.33 4.61 9.11
N MET A 81 7.60 4.45 8.78
CA MET A 81 8.66 4.02 9.69
C MET A 81 9.17 5.16 10.58
N MET A 82 9.18 6.40 10.07
CA MET A 82 9.60 7.57 10.84
C MET A 82 8.72 7.77 12.09
N LEU A 83 9.35 7.90 13.25
CA LEU A 83 8.69 8.07 14.57
C LEU A 83 7.65 6.97 14.86
N ASN A 84 7.95 5.73 14.47
CA ASN A 84 7.11 4.57 14.72
C ASN A 84 7.87 3.49 15.51
N VAL A 85 7.13 2.65 16.21
CA VAL A 85 7.68 1.47 16.87
C VAL A 85 7.74 0.35 15.83
N GLU A 86 8.88 -0.33 15.73
CA GLU A 86 9.12 -1.38 14.72
C GLU A 86 8.01 -2.44 14.70
N SER A 87 7.56 -2.91 15.87
CA SER A 87 6.47 -3.88 15.96
C SER A 87 5.13 -3.37 15.40
N ARG A 88 4.82 -2.09 15.59
CA ARG A 88 3.61 -1.46 15.04
C ARG A 88 3.72 -1.25 13.54
N TRP A 89 4.89 -0.83 13.06
CA TRP A 89 5.16 -0.70 11.63
C TRP A 89 5.08 -2.06 10.92
N THR A 90 5.73 -3.10 11.47
CA THR A 90 5.67 -4.48 10.94
C THR A 90 4.24 -5.01 10.92
N ARG A 91 3.42 -4.68 11.93
CA ARG A 91 1.99 -5.01 11.93
C ARG A 91 1.26 -4.31 10.78
N ALA A 92 1.51 -3.01 10.56
CA ALA A 92 0.93 -2.28 9.43
C ALA A 92 1.34 -2.89 8.07
N MET A 93 2.61 -3.25 7.90
CA MET A 93 3.10 -3.92 6.69
C MET A 93 2.41 -5.28 6.48
N SER A 94 2.24 -6.06 7.54
CA SER A 94 1.55 -7.35 7.49
C SER A 94 0.08 -7.17 7.07
N MET A 95 -0.61 -6.17 7.63
CA MET A 95 -1.99 -5.83 7.26
C MET A 95 -2.09 -5.43 5.79
N MET A 96 -1.18 -4.59 5.30
CA MET A 96 -1.12 -4.17 3.90
C MET A 96 -0.94 -5.36 2.95
N LEU A 97 -0.10 -6.33 3.31
CA LEU A 97 0.11 -7.55 2.51
C LEU A 97 -1.12 -8.48 2.52
N ILE A 98 -1.84 -8.58 3.65
CA ILE A 98 -3.09 -9.34 3.73
C ILE A 98 -4.15 -8.71 2.80
N ASP A 99 -4.31 -7.39 2.86
CA ASP A 99 -5.22 -6.66 1.97
C ASP A 99 -4.85 -6.88 0.49
N LEU A 100 -3.56 -6.80 0.15
CA LEU A 100 -3.09 -7.06 -1.21
C LEU A 100 -3.39 -8.51 -1.65
N LYS A 101 -3.16 -9.49 -0.77
CA LYS A 101 -3.45 -10.90 -1.07
C LYS A 101 -4.94 -11.11 -1.37
N VAL A 102 -5.82 -10.51 -0.59
CA VAL A 102 -7.28 -10.59 -0.79
C VAL A 102 -7.69 -9.88 -2.08
N ALA A 103 -7.11 -8.70 -2.37
CA ALA A 103 -7.34 -8.01 -3.63
C ALA A 103 -6.89 -8.85 -4.84
N ILE A 104 -5.74 -9.52 -4.77
CA ILE A 104 -5.27 -10.43 -5.82
C ILE A 104 -6.24 -11.60 -6.01
N ALA A 105 -6.71 -12.21 -4.91
CA ALA A 105 -7.68 -13.30 -4.99
C ALA A 105 -8.98 -12.84 -5.68
N GLN A 106 -9.45 -11.63 -5.39
CA GLN A 106 -10.62 -11.06 -6.07
C GLN A 106 -10.35 -10.72 -7.54
N CYS A 107 -9.17 -10.21 -7.88
CA CYS A 107 -8.77 -10.02 -9.28
C CYS A 107 -8.78 -11.34 -10.04
N ILE A 108 -8.35 -12.44 -9.42
CA ILE A 108 -8.38 -13.78 -10.01
C ILE A 108 -9.81 -14.30 -10.15
N SER A 109 -10.67 -14.11 -9.14
CA SER A 109 -12.07 -14.55 -9.23
C SER A 109 -12.85 -13.81 -10.33
N LEU A 110 -12.57 -12.52 -10.53
CA LEU A 110 -13.16 -11.72 -11.62
C LEU A 110 -12.63 -12.08 -13.02
N ARG A 111 -11.51 -12.81 -13.10
CA ARG A 111 -10.90 -13.25 -14.36
C ARG A 111 -11.48 -14.56 -14.89
N SER A 112 -12.67 -15.00 -14.47
CA SER A 112 -13.29 -16.26 -14.92
C SER A 112 -12.98 -16.56 -16.40
N PRO A 113 -12.56 -17.79 -16.71
CA PRO A 113 -12.02 -18.13 -18.02
C PRO A 113 -13.06 -17.85 -19.10
N ALA A 114 -12.62 -17.25 -20.19
CA ALA A 114 -13.38 -17.20 -21.44
C ALA A 114 -13.69 -18.62 -21.94
#